data_AF-A0A177L020-F1
#
_entry.id   AF-A0A177L020-F1
#
_cell.length_a   1.000
_cell.length_b   1.000
_cell.length_c   1.000
_cell.angle_alpha   90.00
_cell.angle_beta   90.00
_cell.angle_gamma   90.00
#
_symmetry.space_group_name_H-M   'P 1'
#
loop_
_entity.id
_entity.type
_entity.pdbx_description
1 polymer ?
#
loop_
_entity_poly.entity_id
_entity_poly.type
_entity_poly.pdbx_seq_one_letter_code
_entity_poly.pdbx_strand_id
1 'polypeptide(L)'
;MQFDQLATQYTPMIHRIMNKLHIYKNKEDYHQIGLIALWEAHTKFDSAKGAFPPYAYSYIQGRILNALTKDAAFSDETVLTGEPVLFEGIDPAPTPDTIAMTKAHGDHLSGRAKRWFDLSIIEGLTNPDIARRENVTPAAVRKWQMAAIKQLQEQFGDTE
;
A
#
# COMPACT_ATOMS: atom_id res chain seq x y z
N MET A 1 -12.65 23.75 25.48
CA MET A 1 -11.98 23.46 26.77
C MET A 1 -11.94 21.97 27.13
N GLN A 2 -13.03 21.18 27.08
CA GLN A 2 -12.94 19.75 27.43
C GLN A 2 -12.34 18.87 26.31
N PHE A 3 -12.60 19.18 25.03
CA PHE A 3 -12.07 18.40 23.91
C PHE A 3 -10.60 18.71 23.62
N ASP A 4 -10.15 19.95 23.79
CA ASP A 4 -8.77 20.35 23.46
C ASP A 4 -7.72 19.58 24.28
N GLN A 5 -8.03 19.29 25.54
CA GLN A 5 -7.20 18.47 26.42
C GLN A 5 -7.17 17.00 25.98
N LEU A 6 -8.33 16.46 25.59
CA LEU A 6 -8.45 15.11 25.05
C LEU A 6 -7.70 14.97 23.72
N ALA A 7 -7.84 15.96 22.84
CA ALA A 7 -7.13 16.04 21.57
C ALA A 7 -5.62 15.99 21.81
N THR A 8 -5.11 16.85 22.71
CA THR A 8 -3.69 16.88 23.06
C THR A 8 -3.19 15.52 23.59
N GLN A 9 -3.98 14.85 24.43
CA GLN A 9 -3.63 13.54 24.98
C GLN A 9 -3.56 12.43 23.91
N TYR A 10 -4.43 12.49 22.90
CA TYR A 10 -4.56 11.44 21.89
C TYR A 10 -3.88 11.78 20.54
N THR A 11 -3.37 12.99 20.35
CA THR A 11 -2.54 13.37 19.19
C THR A 11 -1.39 12.38 18.92
N PRO A 12 -0.63 11.91 19.93
CA PRO A 12 0.41 10.90 19.69
C PRO A 12 -0.14 9.58 19.11
N MET A 13 -1.37 9.20 19.47
CA MET A 13 -2.04 8.02 18.92
C MET A 13 -2.38 8.23 17.43
N ILE A 14 -2.89 9.40 17.07
CA ILE A 14 -3.19 9.77 15.68
C ILE A 14 -1.90 9.74 14.85
N HIS A 15 -0.82 10.36 15.33
CA HIS A 15 0.48 10.33 14.65
C HIS A 15 1.01 8.90 14.48
N ARG A 16 0.87 8.05 15.50
CA ARG A 16 1.27 6.64 15.40
C ARG A 16 0.47 5.89 14.33
N ILE A 17 -0.84 6.16 14.23
CA ILE A 17 -1.70 5.57 13.19
C ILE A 17 -1.26 6.06 11.81
N MET A 18 -1.05 7.37 11.63
CA MET A 18 -0.59 7.94 10.37
C MET A 18 0.75 7.37 9.91
N ASN A 19 1.71 7.23 10.83
CA ASN A 19 3.00 6.63 10.54
C ASN A 19 2.87 5.14 10.15
N LYS A 20 2.02 4.38 10.86
CA LYS A 20 1.73 2.97 10.54
C LYS A 20 1.08 2.79 9.18
N LEU A 21 0.27 3.77 8.75
CA LEU A 21 -0.37 3.79 7.44
C LEU A 21 0.52 4.42 6.35
N HIS A 22 1.78 4.74 6.68
CA HIS A 22 2.75 5.35 5.76
C HIS A 22 2.22 6.64 5.09
N ILE A 23 1.51 7.49 5.83
CA ILE A 23 0.99 8.75 5.30
C ILE A 23 2.12 9.79 5.27
N TYR A 24 2.56 10.14 4.07
CA TYR A 24 3.64 11.14 3.85
C TYR A 24 3.16 12.44 3.19
N LYS A 25 2.01 12.43 2.49
CA LYS A 25 1.36 13.62 1.90
C LYS A 25 0.15 14.06 2.73
N ASN A 26 -0.25 15.33 2.62
CA ASN A 26 -1.45 15.90 3.25
C ASN A 26 -1.59 15.56 4.75
N LYS A 27 -0.46 15.58 5.47
CA LYS A 27 -0.41 15.12 6.87
C LYS A 27 -1.37 15.90 7.77
N GLU A 28 -1.49 17.21 7.56
CA GLU A 28 -2.40 18.07 8.32
C GLU A 28 -3.87 17.65 8.13
N ASP A 29 -4.28 17.31 6.91
CA ASP A 29 -5.66 16.88 6.61
C ASP A 29 -5.97 15.55 7.30
N TYR A 30 -5.07 14.57 7.20
CA TYR A 30 -5.26 13.28 7.88
C TYR A 30 -5.19 13.40 9.40
N HIS A 31 -4.38 14.32 9.92
CA HIS A 31 -4.36 14.65 11.35
C HIS A 31 -5.71 15.25 11.77
N GLN A 32 -6.28 16.17 11.00
CA GLN A 32 -7.60 16.75 11.25
C GLN A 32 -8.72 15.70 11.17
N ILE A 33 -8.67 14.79 10.19
CA ILE A 33 -9.57 13.64 10.10
C ILE A 33 -9.44 12.76 11.35
N GLY A 34 -8.22 12.55 11.84
CA GLY A 34 -7.97 11.82 13.09
C GLY A 34 -8.59 12.50 14.31
N LEU A 35 -8.50 13.84 14.41
CA LEU A 35 -9.12 14.61 15.49
C LEU A 35 -10.65 14.57 15.42
N ILE A 36 -11.24 14.70 14.23
CA ILE A 36 -12.69 14.57 14.03
C ILE A 36 -13.14 13.17 14.42
N ALA A 37 -12.39 12.13 14.01
CA ALA A 37 -12.69 10.75 14.36
C ALA A 37 -12.59 10.50 15.87
N LEU A 38 -11.63 11.11 16.56
CA LEU A 38 -11.51 11.05 18.01
C LEU A 38 -12.73 11.68 18.70
N TRP A 39 -13.18 12.85 18.24
CA TRP A 39 -14.38 13.51 18.77
C TRP A 39 -15.64 12.65 18.58
N GLU A 40 -15.80 12.07 17.39
CA GLU A 40 -16.91 11.17 17.12
C GLU A 40 -16.83 9.88 17.95
N ALA A 41 -15.64 9.31 18.13
CA ALA A 41 -15.46 8.15 18.99
C ALA A 41 -15.85 8.50 20.43
N HIS A 42 -15.43 9.65 20.95
CA HIS A 42 -15.77 10.10 22.29
C HIS A 42 -17.29 10.28 22.48
N THR A 43 -17.99 10.80 21.49
CA THR A 43 -19.45 11.02 21.56
C THR A 43 -20.27 9.74 21.42
N LYS A 44 -19.77 8.74 20.67
CA LYS A 44 -20.46 7.46 20.44
C LYS A 44 -20.03 6.35 21.39
N PHE A 45 -19.02 6.60 22.21
CA PHE A 45 -18.47 5.60 23.11
C PHE A 45 -19.49 5.21 24.18
N ASP A 46 -19.59 3.91 24.39
CA ASP A 46 -20.43 3.30 25.42
C ASP A 46 -19.50 2.57 26.40
N SER A 47 -19.48 3.05 27.65
CA SER A 47 -18.61 2.50 28.69
C SER A 47 -18.95 1.06 29.05
N ALA A 48 -20.15 0.58 28.73
CA ALA A 48 -20.52 -0.82 28.92
C ALA A 48 -19.79 -1.77 27.95
N LYS A 49 -19.24 -1.26 26.83
CA LYS A 49 -18.61 -2.07 25.78
C LYS A 49 -17.10 -2.23 25.93
N GLY A 50 -16.50 -1.65 26.96
CA GLY A 50 -15.08 -1.81 27.28
C GLY A 50 -14.36 -0.49 27.51
N ALA A 51 -13.03 -0.48 27.34
CA ALA A 51 -12.19 0.70 27.54
C ALA A 51 -12.17 1.61 26.31
N PHE A 52 -12.10 2.93 26.53
CA PHE A 52 -12.08 3.93 25.45
C PHE A 52 -10.85 3.86 24.55
N PRO A 53 -9.59 3.71 25.03
CA PRO A 53 -8.42 3.83 24.16
C PRO A 53 -8.34 2.80 23.01
N PRO A 54 -8.61 1.48 23.23
CA PRO A 54 -8.65 0.51 22.13
C PRO A 54 -9.77 0.78 21.12
N TYR A 55 -10.92 1.24 21.60
CA TYR A 55 -12.06 1.64 20.76
C TYR A 55 -11.70 2.86 19.90
N ALA A 56 -11.17 3.92 20.52
CA ALA A 56 -10.74 5.14 19.86
C ALA A 56 -9.67 4.85 18.80
N TYR A 57 -8.65 4.03 19.12
CA TYR A 57 -7.62 3.62 18.17
C TYR A 57 -8.23 2.98 16.92
N SER A 58 -9.14 2.01 17.10
CA SER A 58 -9.77 1.29 16.00
C SER A 58 -10.67 2.20 15.16
N TYR A 59 -11.43 3.09 15.81
CA TYR A 59 -12.32 4.04 15.14
C TYR A 59 -11.53 5.07 14.31
N ILE A 60 -10.49 5.66 14.90
CA ILE A 60 -9.61 6.64 14.24
C ILE A 60 -8.89 5.99 13.06
N GLN A 61 -8.31 4.80 13.25
CA GLN A 61 -7.63 4.07 12.18
C GLN A 61 -8.59 3.78 11.01
N GLY A 62 -9.81 3.32 11.29
CA GLY A 62 -10.81 3.07 10.25
C GLY A 62 -11.20 4.34 9.49
N ARG A 63 -11.34 5.47 10.18
CA ARG A 63 -11.68 6.76 9.56
C ARG A 63 -10.58 7.29 8.64
N ILE A 64 -9.33 7.23 9.09
CA ILE A 64 -8.18 7.63 8.27
C ILE A 64 -8.04 6.70 7.06
N LEU A 65 -8.23 5.40 7.23
CA LEU A 65 -8.19 4.43 6.13
C LEU A 65 -9.28 4.68 5.07
N ASN A 66 -10.49 5.00 5.52
CA ASN A 66 -11.60 5.35 4.62
C ASN A 66 -11.30 6.63 3.85
N ALA A 67 -10.68 7.63 4.48
CA ALA A 67 -10.25 8.85 3.79
C ALA A 67 -9.18 8.56 2.73
N LEU A 68 -8.16 7.77 3.07
CA LEU A 68 -7.14 7.32 2.10
C LEU A 68 -7.76 6.59 0.91
N THR A 69 -8.73 5.70 1.17
CA THR A 69 -9.41 4.95 0.11
C THR A 69 -10.23 5.87 -0.80
N LYS A 70 -10.86 6.89 -0.23
CA LYS A 70 -11.58 7.91 -0.99
C LYS A 70 -10.63 8.78 -1.81
N ASP A 71 -9.53 9.25 -1.22
CA ASP A 71 -8.57 10.09 -1.93
C ASP A 71 -7.90 9.31 -3.08
N ALA A 72 -7.60 8.03 -2.87
CA ALA A 72 -7.14 7.14 -3.94
C ALA A 72 -8.20 7.01 -5.04
N ALA A 73 -9.46 6.77 -4.67
CA ALA A 73 -10.58 6.68 -5.62
C ALA A 73 -10.80 8.01 -6.37
N PHE A 74 -10.70 9.17 -5.71
CA PHE A 74 -10.83 10.48 -6.36
C PHE A 74 -9.65 10.82 -7.26
N SER A 75 -8.43 10.41 -6.88
CA SER A 75 -7.28 10.52 -7.78
C SER A 75 -7.46 9.68 -9.04
N ASP A 76 -8.13 8.52 -8.93
CA ASP A 76 -8.56 7.68 -10.04
C ASP A 76 -9.80 8.26 -10.78
N GLU A 77 -10.72 8.94 -10.09
CA GLU A 77 -11.97 9.44 -10.68
C GLU A 77 -11.77 10.77 -11.43
N THR A 78 -10.73 11.55 -11.10
CA THR A 78 -10.24 12.62 -12.00
C THR A 78 -9.74 12.10 -13.36
N VAL A 79 -9.60 10.78 -13.54
CA VAL A 79 -9.28 10.13 -14.82
C VAL A 79 -10.53 9.96 -15.72
N LEU A 80 -11.75 10.24 -15.24
CA LEU A 80 -12.97 10.12 -16.05
C LEU A 80 -13.15 11.22 -17.12
N THR A 81 -12.28 12.23 -17.16
CA THR A 81 -12.13 13.15 -18.30
C THR A 81 -11.02 12.66 -19.24
N GLY A 82 -11.25 11.53 -19.89
CA GLY A 82 -10.88 11.26 -21.29
C GLY A 82 -9.43 11.35 -21.78
N GLU A 83 -8.46 11.74 -20.97
CA GLU A 83 -7.03 11.70 -21.33
C GLU A 83 -6.22 11.16 -20.16
N PRO A 84 -5.41 10.09 -20.36
CA PRO A 84 -4.59 9.53 -19.31
C PRO A 84 -3.49 10.53 -18.94
N VAL A 85 -3.69 11.27 -17.85
CA VAL A 85 -2.60 12.03 -17.21
C VAL A 85 -1.66 11.00 -16.59
N LEU A 86 -0.63 10.67 -17.35
CA LEU A 86 0.52 9.93 -16.87
C LEU A 86 1.05 10.61 -15.60
N PHE A 87 1.27 9.81 -14.57
CA PHE A 87 1.92 10.20 -13.33
C PHE A 87 3.28 10.84 -13.64
N GLU A 88 3.37 12.17 -13.55
CA GLU A 88 4.64 12.91 -13.66
C GLU A 88 5.37 12.92 -12.30
N GLY A 89 5.54 11.73 -11.72
CA GLY A 89 6.85 11.45 -11.13
C GLY A 89 7.74 11.14 -12.33
N ILE A 90 8.79 11.92 -12.56
CA ILE A 90 9.83 11.49 -13.50
C ILE A 90 10.57 10.32 -12.83
N ASP A 91 9.92 9.16 -12.76
CA ASP A 91 10.65 7.93 -12.99
C ASP A 91 11.13 8.06 -14.43
N PRO A 92 12.45 8.06 -14.69
CA PRO A 92 12.94 8.11 -16.05
C PRO A 92 12.25 6.97 -16.80
N ALA A 93 11.58 7.33 -17.91
CA ALA A 93 11.00 6.33 -18.80
C ALA A 93 12.04 5.23 -19.01
N PRO A 94 11.66 3.95 -18.89
CA PRO A 94 12.62 2.86 -18.87
C PRO A 94 13.47 2.95 -20.13
N THR A 95 14.72 3.39 -19.96
CA THR A 95 15.68 3.49 -21.04
C THR A 95 15.99 2.07 -21.54
N PRO A 96 16.43 1.91 -22.79
CA PRO A 96 16.87 0.60 -23.30
C PRO A 96 17.82 -0.12 -22.34
N ASP A 97 18.66 0.65 -21.64
CA ASP A 97 19.59 0.15 -20.62
C ASP A 97 18.87 -0.37 -19.37
N THR A 98 17.90 0.36 -18.81
CA THR A 98 17.12 -0.13 -17.66
C THR A 98 16.27 -1.37 -17.98
N ILE A 99 15.74 -1.44 -19.22
CA ILE A 99 15.00 -2.62 -19.71
C ILE A 99 15.97 -3.81 -19.84
N ALA A 100 17.16 -3.58 -20.39
CA ALA A 100 18.19 -4.61 -20.53
C ALA A 100 18.67 -5.11 -19.16
N MET A 101 18.89 -4.21 -18.20
CA MET A 101 19.25 -4.58 -16.82
C MET A 101 18.14 -5.42 -16.17
N THR A 102 16.88 -4.98 -16.29
CA THR A 102 15.73 -5.72 -15.73
C THR A 102 15.64 -7.12 -16.34
N LYS A 103 15.85 -7.27 -17.64
CA LYS A 103 15.90 -8.58 -18.31
C LYS A 103 17.08 -9.43 -17.86
N ALA A 104 18.27 -8.85 -17.73
CA ALA A 104 19.48 -9.54 -17.27
C ALA A 104 19.33 -10.09 -15.84
N HIS A 105 18.58 -9.40 -14.97
CA HIS A 105 18.25 -9.91 -13.64
C HIS A 105 17.35 -11.16 -13.70
N GLY A 106 16.50 -11.28 -14.71
CA GLY A 106 15.63 -12.45 -14.93
C GLY A 106 16.35 -13.69 -15.49
N ASP A 107 17.55 -13.55 -16.07
CA ASP A 107 18.24 -14.66 -16.73
C ASP A 107 18.72 -15.75 -15.76
N HIS A 108 18.97 -15.37 -14.51
CA HIS A 108 19.44 -16.29 -13.47
C HIS A 108 18.31 -17.00 -12.73
N LEU A 109 17.06 -16.56 -12.94
CA LEU A 109 15.91 -17.25 -12.40
C LEU A 109 15.74 -18.59 -13.10
N SER A 110 15.32 -19.61 -12.36
CA SER A 110 15.13 -20.95 -12.90
C SER A 110 13.70 -21.46 -12.76
N GLY A 111 13.26 -22.19 -13.78
CA GLY A 111 11.97 -22.87 -13.81
C GLY A 111 10.77 -21.93 -13.64
N ARG A 112 9.93 -22.22 -12.64
CA ARG A 112 8.66 -21.52 -12.42
C ARG A 112 8.85 -20.09 -11.89
N ALA A 113 9.98 -19.81 -11.24
CA ALA A 113 10.35 -18.47 -10.79
C ALA A 113 10.60 -17.54 -11.98
N LYS A 114 11.37 -18.01 -12.98
CA LYS A 114 11.60 -17.28 -14.24
C LYS A 114 10.30 -17.04 -14.97
N ARG A 115 9.45 -18.07 -15.06
CA ARG A 115 8.15 -17.96 -15.71
C ARG A 115 7.26 -16.89 -15.07
N TRP A 116 7.25 -16.81 -13.74
CA TRP A 116 6.53 -15.74 -13.03
C TRP A 116 7.13 -14.37 -13.32
N PHE A 117 8.46 -14.25 -13.35
CA PHE A 117 9.15 -12.99 -13.65
C PHE A 117 8.83 -12.49 -15.07
N ASP A 118 8.91 -13.36 -16.07
CA ASP A 118 8.59 -13.00 -17.45
C ASP A 118 7.13 -12.50 -17.56
N LEU A 119 6.19 -13.25 -17.01
CA LEU A 119 4.77 -12.89 -17.13
C LEU A 119 4.39 -11.68 -16.27
N SER A 120 4.92 -11.56 -15.05
CA SER A 120 4.53 -10.50 -14.12
C SER A 120 5.31 -9.21 -14.34
N ILE A 121 6.62 -9.28 -14.56
CA ILE A 121 7.52 -8.13 -14.60
C ILE A 121 7.72 -7.65 -16.04
N ILE A 122 7.88 -8.56 -17.01
CA ILE A 122 8.09 -8.17 -18.42
C ILE A 122 6.76 -7.94 -19.15
N GLU A 123 5.78 -8.83 -18.97
CA GLU A 123 4.48 -8.75 -19.64
C GLU A 123 3.40 -8.02 -18.82
N GLY A 124 3.66 -7.70 -17.54
CA GLY A 124 2.75 -6.91 -16.70
C GLY A 124 1.47 -7.62 -16.24
N LEU A 125 1.42 -8.96 -16.29
CA LEU A 125 0.24 -9.73 -15.86
C LEU A 125 0.12 -9.78 -14.34
N THR A 126 -1.12 -9.74 -13.85
CA THR A 126 -1.40 -9.93 -12.42
C THR A 126 -1.31 -11.41 -12.04
N ASN A 127 -1.01 -11.72 -10.76
CA ASN A 127 -0.98 -13.10 -10.27
C ASN A 127 -2.25 -13.92 -10.59
N PRO A 128 -3.49 -13.35 -10.49
CA PRO A 128 -4.69 -14.00 -10.99
C PRO A 128 -4.71 -14.28 -12.49
N ASP A 129 -4.21 -13.36 -13.33
CA ASP A 129 -4.17 -13.55 -14.78
C ASP A 129 -3.12 -14.59 -15.19
N ILE A 130 -1.97 -14.62 -14.51
CA ILE A 130 -0.96 -15.68 -14.65
C ILE A 130 -1.56 -17.02 -14.26
N ALA A 131 -2.34 -17.08 -13.18
CA ALA A 131 -2.99 -18.31 -12.73
C ALA A 131 -3.97 -18.83 -13.79
N ARG A 132 -4.77 -17.95 -14.41
CA ARG A 132 -5.67 -18.33 -15.51
C ARG A 132 -4.89 -18.77 -16.75
N ARG A 133 -3.84 -18.03 -17.13
CA ARG A 133 -3.03 -18.30 -18.34
C ARG A 133 -2.26 -19.61 -18.25
N GLU A 134 -1.67 -19.90 -17.09
CA GLU A 134 -0.88 -21.10 -16.85
C GLU A 134 -1.73 -22.26 -16.30
N ASN A 135 -3.04 -22.07 -16.18
CA ASN A 135 -4.01 -23.05 -15.66
C ASN A 135 -3.61 -23.63 -14.29
N VAL A 136 -3.15 -22.76 -13.39
CA VAL A 136 -2.74 -23.09 -12.02
C VAL A 136 -3.53 -22.30 -11.00
N THR A 137 -3.43 -22.67 -9.73
CA THR A 137 -4.09 -21.89 -8.67
C THR A 137 -3.32 -20.59 -8.38
N PRO A 138 -4.01 -19.50 -7.97
CA PRO A 138 -3.34 -18.27 -7.52
C PRO A 138 -2.37 -18.49 -6.36
N ALA A 139 -2.60 -19.53 -5.54
CA ALA A 139 -1.67 -19.94 -4.48
C ALA A 139 -0.36 -20.52 -5.03
N ALA A 140 -0.41 -21.26 -6.15
CA ALA A 140 0.78 -21.76 -6.82
C ALA A 140 1.61 -20.61 -7.43
N VAL A 141 0.96 -19.64 -8.08
CA VAL A 141 1.64 -18.45 -8.63
C VAL A 141 2.33 -17.65 -7.54
N ARG A 142 1.70 -17.49 -6.37
CA ARG A 142 2.35 -16.88 -5.20
C ARG A 142 3.60 -17.62 -4.73
N LYS A 143 3.63 -18.95 -4.81
CA LYS A 143 4.86 -19.73 -4.53
C LYS A 143 5.95 -19.45 -5.57
N TRP A 144 5.59 -19.24 -6.83
CA TRP A 144 6.55 -18.90 -7.89
C TRP A 144 7.15 -17.51 -7.67
N GLN A 145 6.31 -16.54 -7.28
CA GLN A 145 6.75 -15.21 -6.87
C GLN A 145 7.73 -15.27 -5.70
N MET A 146 7.40 -16.00 -4.62
CA MET A 146 8.30 -16.12 -3.46
C MET A 146 9.63 -16.79 -3.83
N ALA A 147 9.60 -17.80 -4.70
CA ALA A 147 10.82 -18.43 -5.20
C ALA A 147 11.66 -17.47 -6.06
N ALA A 148 11.03 -16.64 -6.89
CA ALA A 148 11.73 -15.62 -7.68
C ALA A 148 12.38 -14.55 -6.80
N ILE A 149 11.64 -14.04 -5.81
CA ILE A 149 12.18 -13.06 -4.84
C ILE A 149 13.36 -13.66 -4.08
N LYS A 150 13.26 -14.91 -3.62
CA LYS A 150 14.36 -15.59 -2.91
C LYS A 150 15.61 -15.71 -3.78
N GLN A 151 15.46 -16.13 -5.03
CA GLN A 151 16.57 -16.24 -5.97
C GLN A 151 17.22 -14.88 -6.25
N LEU A 152 16.43 -13.82 -6.46
CA LEU A 152 16.97 -12.47 -6.64
C LEU A 152 17.68 -11.98 -5.37
N GLN A 153 17.13 -12.23 -4.18
CA GLN A 153 17.76 -11.84 -2.92
C GLN A 153 19.10 -12.55 -2.67
N GLU A 154 19.20 -13.85 -2.99
CA GLU A 154 20.46 -14.59 -2.91
C GLU A 154 21.53 -14.02 -3.85
N GLN A 155 21.12 -13.41 -4.97
CA GLN A 155 22.07 -12.83 -5.93
C GLN A 155 22.55 -11.43 -5.57
N PHE A 156 21.69 -10.61 -4.96
CA PHE A 156 22.01 -9.22 -4.61
C PHE A 156 22.32 -9.03 -3.12
N GLY A 157 22.16 -10.07 -2.30
CA GLY A 157 22.43 -10.06 -0.86
C GLY A 157 23.89 -10.32 -0.48
N ASP A 158 24.72 -10.84 -1.40
CA ASP A 158 26.14 -11.16 -1.16
C ASP A 158 27.10 -10.04 -1.62
N THR A 159 26.60 -8.83 -1.84
CA THR A 159 27.47 -7.67 -2.13
C THR A 159 27.68 -6.86 -0.84
N GLU A 160 28.54 -7.36 0.05
CA GLU A 160 29.24 -6.56 1.08
C GLU A 160 30.58 -6.04 0.54
#